data_AF-A0A3D5UPY0-F1
#
_entry.id   AF-A0A3D5UPY0-F1
#
_cell.length_a   1.000
_cell.length_b   1.000
_cell.length_c   1.000
_cell.angle_alpha   90.00
_cell.angle_beta   90.00
_cell.angle_gamma   90.00
#
_symmetry.space_group_name_H-M   'P 1'
#
loop_
_entity.id
_entity.type
_entity.pdbx_description
1 polymer ?
#
loop_
_entity_poly.entity_id
_entity_poly.type
_entity_poly.pdbx_seq_one_letter_code
_entity_poly.pdbx_strand_id
1 'polypeptide(L)'
;SSIALTAGNRDEISFIESGISSGLSPVQSVFYQGAYYVNGFYNFITNLSTMREENEALKEQAERYRTELADYQRVKQENETLQSLLDLSETIDPGDSIAASVTGIDPQFGFNVFTINKGSNDGV
;
A
#
# COMPACT_ATOMS: atom_id res chain seq x y z
N SER A 1 -84.47 -23.24 49.08
CA SER A 1 -83.12 -23.73 49.40
C SER A 1 -82.42 -24.08 48.10
N SER A 2 -81.15 -23.63 47.96
CA SER A 2 -80.14 -24.03 46.95
C SER A 2 -80.59 -23.88 45.48
N ILE A 3 -79.99 -23.03 44.65
CA ILE A 3 -78.56 -23.02 44.32
C ILE A 3 -78.18 -21.58 43.91
N ALA A 4 -77.67 -20.84 44.89
CA ALA A 4 -76.63 -19.84 44.64
C ALA A 4 -75.30 -20.60 44.68
N LEU A 5 -74.93 -21.26 43.57
CA LEU A 5 -73.61 -21.85 43.36
C LEU A 5 -73.14 -21.50 41.94
N THR A 6 -73.02 -20.20 41.64
CA THR A 6 -72.29 -19.68 40.46
C THR A 6 -71.88 -18.23 40.73
N ALA A 7 -71.27 -17.99 41.89
CA ALA A 7 -70.66 -16.70 42.23
C ALA A 7 -69.42 -16.95 43.09
N GLY A 8 -68.50 -17.75 42.56
CA GLY A 8 -67.22 -18.07 43.17
C GLY A 8 -66.42 -18.90 42.18
N ASN A 9 -65.23 -18.44 41.83
CA ASN A 9 -64.30 -19.01 40.85
C ASN A 9 -64.60 -18.80 39.37
N ARG A 10 -64.71 -17.53 38.94
CA ARG A 10 -64.39 -17.16 37.55
C ARG A 10 -63.27 -16.13 37.39
N ASP A 11 -62.72 -15.58 38.47
CA ASP A 11 -61.64 -14.58 38.37
C ASP A 11 -60.22 -15.18 38.30
N GLU A 12 -59.99 -16.40 38.78
CA GLU A 12 -58.67 -17.04 38.68
C GLU A 12 -58.38 -17.69 37.31
N ILE A 13 -59.43 -18.07 36.57
CA ILE A 13 -59.25 -18.76 35.27
C ILE A 13 -59.00 -17.76 34.13
N SER A 14 -59.49 -16.52 34.25
CA SER A 14 -59.29 -15.47 33.22
C SER A 14 -57.82 -15.04 33.02
N PHE A 15 -56.97 -15.21 34.04
CA PHE A 15 -55.53 -14.89 33.96
C PHE A 15 -54.70 -16.02 33.33
N ILE A 16 -55.09 -17.28 33.53
CA ILE A 16 -54.40 -18.43 32.93
C ILE A 16 -54.85 -18.64 31.47
N GLU A 17 -56.11 -18.38 31.13
CA GLU A 17 -56.60 -18.49 29.74
C GLU A 17 -56.04 -17.41 28.80
N SER A 18 -55.59 -16.26 29.32
CA SER A 18 -54.87 -15.24 28.53
C SER A 18 -53.34 -15.48 28.47
N GLY A 19 -52.82 -16.41 29.28
CA GLY A 19 -51.38 -16.62 29.47
C GLY A 19 -50.75 -17.67 28.56
N ILE A 20 -51.54 -18.48 27.85
CA ILE A 20 -51.02 -19.61 27.08
C ILE A 20 -50.76 -19.24 25.60
N SER A 21 -51.37 -18.16 25.07
CA SER A 21 -51.02 -17.65 23.73
C SER A 21 -49.78 -16.73 23.71
N SER A 22 -49.25 -16.33 24.88
CA SER A 22 -48.11 -15.42 25.00
C SER A 22 -46.79 -16.14 25.32
N GLY A 23 -46.76 -17.47 25.25
CA GLY A 23 -45.60 -18.28 25.63
C GLY A 23 -44.57 -18.54 24.52
N LEU A 24 -44.78 -18.03 23.30
CA LEU A 24 -43.84 -18.24 22.17
C LEU A 24 -43.30 -16.94 21.55
N SER A 25 -43.44 -15.80 22.23
CA SER A 25 -43.24 -14.50 21.57
C SER A 25 -41.82 -13.87 21.57
N PRO A 26 -40.79 -14.34 22.32
CA PRO A 26 -39.45 -13.78 22.09
C PRO A 26 -38.32 -14.81 21.87
N VAL A 27 -38.60 -16.10 21.74
CA VAL A 27 -37.53 -17.06 21.39
C VAL A 27 -37.13 -16.93 19.92
N GLN A 28 -38.03 -16.46 19.06
CA GLN A 28 -37.72 -16.19 17.65
C GLN A 28 -36.72 -15.03 17.51
N SER A 29 -36.80 -13.96 18.31
CA SER A 29 -35.93 -12.78 18.14
C SER A 29 -34.50 -12.95 18.69
N VAL A 30 -34.35 -13.71 19.79
CA VAL A 30 -33.04 -13.91 20.46
C VAL A 30 -32.12 -14.81 19.66
N PHE A 31 -32.65 -15.85 18.99
CA PHE A 31 -31.86 -16.70 18.11
C PHE A 31 -31.36 -15.97 16.86
N TYR A 32 -32.15 -15.07 16.27
CA TYR A 32 -31.67 -14.23 15.17
C TYR A 32 -30.60 -13.23 15.64
N GLN A 33 -30.76 -12.56 16.79
CA GLN A 33 -29.75 -11.60 17.29
C GLN A 33 -28.42 -12.25 17.70
N GLY A 34 -28.46 -13.44 18.32
CA GLY A 34 -27.23 -14.18 18.67
C GLY A 34 -26.44 -14.63 17.44
N ALA A 35 -27.12 -15.06 16.37
CA ALA A 35 -26.49 -15.48 15.12
C ALA A 35 -25.84 -14.32 14.35
N TYR A 36 -26.42 -13.10 14.38
CA TYR A 36 -25.82 -11.91 13.77
C TYR A 36 -24.59 -11.40 14.52
N TYR A 37 -24.57 -11.49 15.86
CA TYR A 37 -23.44 -11.00 16.66
C TYR A 37 -22.18 -11.87 16.50
N VAL A 38 -22.35 -13.19 16.44
CA VAL A 38 -21.23 -14.13 16.24
C VAL A 38 -20.69 -14.06 14.81
N ASN A 39 -21.55 -13.93 13.80
CA ASN A 39 -21.10 -13.70 12.41
C ASN A 39 -20.36 -12.35 12.26
N GLY A 40 -20.83 -11.29 12.91
CA GLY A 40 -20.17 -9.98 12.86
C GLY A 40 -18.77 -10.00 13.46
N PHE A 41 -18.58 -10.69 14.59
CA PHE A 41 -17.28 -10.77 15.26
C PHE A 41 -16.28 -11.65 14.48
N TYR A 42 -16.73 -12.77 13.92
CA TYR A 42 -15.87 -13.60 13.06
C TYR A 42 -15.40 -12.81 11.83
N ASN A 43 -16.33 -12.20 11.08
CA ASN A 43 -15.99 -11.38 9.91
C ASN A 43 -15.06 -10.19 10.24
N PHE A 44 -15.18 -9.58 11.42
CA PHE A 44 -14.29 -8.51 11.84
C PHE A 44 -12.85 -9.01 12.06
N ILE A 45 -12.69 -10.16 12.70
CA ILE A 45 -11.36 -10.76 12.95
C ILE A 45 -10.73 -11.24 11.64
N THR A 46 -11.47 -11.94 10.77
CA THR A 46 -10.96 -12.37 9.46
C THR A 46 -10.64 -11.19 8.55
N ASN A 47 -11.51 -10.18 8.48
CA ASN A 47 -11.21 -8.98 7.68
C ASN A 47 -9.98 -8.24 8.21
N LEU A 48 -9.77 -8.20 9.53
CA LEU A 48 -8.58 -7.56 10.09
C LEU A 48 -7.30 -8.32 9.75
N SER A 49 -7.32 -9.66 9.75
CA SER A 49 -6.19 -10.46 9.29
C SER A 49 -5.94 -10.29 7.79
N THR A 50 -6.99 -10.34 6.96
CA THR A 50 -6.88 -10.17 5.51
C THR A 50 -6.37 -8.78 5.15
N MET A 51 -6.88 -7.72 5.80
CA MET A 51 -6.41 -6.34 5.59
C MET A 51 -4.94 -6.15 5.98
N ARG A 52 -4.46 -6.85 7.03
CA ARG A 52 -3.04 -6.83 7.41
C ARG A 52 -2.18 -7.54 6.38
N GLU A 53 -2.60 -8.72 5.94
CA GLU A 53 -1.90 -9.52 4.93
C GLU A 53 -1.83 -8.77 3.58
N GLU A 54 -2.93 -8.15 3.15
CA GLU A 54 -2.95 -7.30 1.96
C GLU A 54 -2.04 -6.08 2.12
N ASN A 55 -1.99 -5.45 3.30
CA ASN A 55 -1.09 -4.33 3.55
C ASN A 55 0.38 -4.74 3.48
N GLU A 56 0.73 -5.89 4.05
CA GLU A 56 2.08 -6.45 3.98
C GLU A 56 2.45 -6.82 2.54
N ALA A 57 1.57 -7.48 1.79
CA ALA A 57 1.78 -7.80 0.38
C ALA A 57 1.94 -6.54 -0.49
N LEU A 58 1.17 -5.47 -0.23
CA LEU A 58 1.30 -4.19 -0.92
C LEU A 58 2.63 -3.50 -0.60
N LYS A 59 3.07 -3.53 0.66
CA LYS A 59 4.39 -3.01 1.06
C LYS A 59 5.51 -3.77 0.37
N GLU A 60 5.41 -5.09 0.33
CA GLU A 60 6.41 -5.94 -0.32
C GLU A 60 6.47 -5.66 -1.83
N GLN A 61 5.33 -5.50 -2.50
CA GLN A 61 5.26 -5.07 -3.90
C GLN A 61 5.89 -3.70 -4.12
N ALA A 62 5.60 -2.74 -3.24
CA ALA A 62 6.17 -1.40 -3.33
C ALA A 62 7.71 -1.41 -3.21
N GLU A 63 8.26 -2.19 -2.28
CA GLU A 63 9.71 -2.34 -2.14
C GLU A 63 10.35 -3.06 -3.33
N ARG A 64 9.68 -4.09 -3.89
CA ARG A 64 10.13 -4.72 -5.14
C ARG A 64 10.19 -3.73 -6.30
N TYR A 65 9.13 -2.95 -6.51
CA TYR A 65 9.10 -1.95 -7.59
C TYR A 65 10.11 -0.82 -7.37
N ARG A 66 10.37 -0.40 -6.14
CA ARG A 66 11.43 0.57 -5.84
C ARG A 66 12.80 0.03 -6.23
N THR A 67 13.07 -1.23 -5.90
CA THR A 67 14.33 -1.90 -6.23
C THR A 67 14.50 -2.00 -7.74
N GLU A 68 13.47 -2.50 -8.44
CA GLU A 68 13.48 -2.63 -9.89
C GLU A 68 13.66 -1.27 -10.60
N LEU A 69 13.00 -0.22 -10.10
CA LEU A 69 13.17 1.13 -10.63
C LEU A 69 14.59 1.66 -10.43
N ALA A 70 15.20 1.42 -9.27
CA ALA A 70 16.57 1.82 -9.00
C ALA A 70 17.57 1.10 -9.93
N ASP A 71 17.39 -0.20 -10.13
CA ASP A 71 18.21 -0.98 -11.07
C ASP A 71 18.02 -0.51 -12.51
N TYR A 72 16.78 -0.27 -12.93
CA TYR A 72 16.48 0.28 -14.24
C TYR A 72 17.16 1.65 -14.46
N GLN A 73 17.08 2.55 -13.49
CA GLN A 73 17.74 3.86 -13.57
C GLN A 73 19.26 3.73 -13.65
N ARG A 74 19.85 2.81 -12.88
CA ARG A 74 21.30 2.53 -12.94
C ARG A 74 21.72 2.06 -14.33
N VAL A 75 21.02 1.06 -14.87
CA VAL A 75 21.31 0.52 -16.21
C VAL A 75 21.10 1.57 -17.29
N LYS A 76 20.06 2.40 -17.17
CA LYS A 76 19.80 3.50 -18.11
C LYS A 76 20.93 4.54 -18.09
N GLN A 77 21.38 4.98 -16.91
CA GLN A 77 22.50 5.91 -16.79
C GLN A 77 23.81 5.33 -17.34
N GLU A 78 24.06 4.05 -17.09
CA GLU A 78 25.22 3.35 -17.64
C GLU A 78 25.16 3.34 -19.17
N ASN A 79 24.00 3.09 -19.75
CA ASN A 79 23.80 3.15 -21.21
C ASN A 79 24.01 4.56 -21.78
N GLU A 80 23.42 5.59 -21.17
CA GLU A 80 23.60 7.00 -21.57
C GLU A 80 25.07 7.42 -21.49
N THR A 81 25.80 6.95 -20.47
CA THR A 81 27.23 7.20 -20.32
C THR A 81 28.04 6.51 -21.42
N LEU A 82 27.75 5.23 -21.70
CA LEU A 82 28.41 4.47 -22.75
C LEU A 82 28.15 5.06 -24.14
N GLN A 83 26.92 5.52 -24.41
CA GLN A 83 26.60 6.23 -25.65
C GLN A 83 27.41 7.53 -25.76
N SER A 84 27.46 8.33 -24.69
CA SER A 84 28.24 9.57 -24.69
C SER A 84 29.74 9.34 -24.94
N LEU A 85 30.29 8.24 -24.40
CA LEU A 85 31.69 7.86 -24.64
C LEU A 85 31.91 7.38 -26.08
N LEU A 86 30.95 6.66 -26.65
CA LEU A 86 31.01 6.20 -28.04
C LEU A 86 30.94 7.39 -29.01
N ASP A 87 29.99 8.30 -28.80
CA ASP A 87 29.83 9.52 -29.60
C ASP A 87 31.10 10.39 -29.53
N LEU A 88 31.71 10.50 -28.34
CA LEU A 88 33.00 11.18 -28.17
C LEU A 88 34.11 10.49 -28.97
N SER A 89 34.16 9.15 -28.96
CA SER A 89 35.15 8.41 -29.74
C SER A 89 34.97 8.53 -31.26
N GLU A 90 33.73 8.72 -31.73
CA GLU A 90 33.43 8.94 -33.15
C GLU A 90 33.74 10.38 -33.61
N THR A 91 33.62 11.35 -32.70
CA THR A 91 33.92 12.76 -33.00
C THR A 91 35.40 13.12 -32.86
N ILE A 92 36.18 12.34 -32.12
CA ILE A 92 37.62 12.50 -32.03
C ILE A 92 38.26 11.88 -33.28
N ASP A 93 38.77 12.73 -34.19
CA ASP A 93 39.60 12.27 -35.30
C ASP A 93 40.91 11.67 -34.75
N PRO A 94 41.18 10.37 -34.92
CA PRO A 94 42.35 9.71 -34.36
C PRO A 94 43.68 10.23 -34.92
N GLY A 95 43.67 11.03 -35.98
CA GLY A 95 44.88 11.58 -36.61
C GLY A 95 45.53 12.76 -35.89
N ASP A 96 44.75 13.68 -35.31
CA ASP A 96 45.24 15.01 -34.86
C ASP A 96 44.82 15.40 -33.43
N SER A 97 44.31 14.45 -32.63
CA SER A 97 43.77 14.74 -31.30
C SER A 97 44.79 14.50 -30.17
N ILE A 98 45.15 15.56 -29.43
CA ILE A 98 46.00 15.45 -28.22
C ILE A 98 45.11 15.35 -26.97
N ALA A 99 45.17 14.21 -26.28
CA ALA A 99 44.48 14.04 -25.01
C ALA A 99 45.09 14.97 -23.93
N ALA A 100 44.25 15.87 -23.39
CA ALA A 100 44.63 16.82 -22.35
C ALA A 100 43.66 16.75 -21.17
N SER A 101 44.16 16.90 -19.95
CA SER A 101 43.37 16.98 -18.71
C SER A 101 43.30 18.42 -18.22
N VAL A 102 42.13 18.84 -17.74
CA VAL A 102 41.93 20.17 -17.14
C VAL A 102 42.60 20.21 -15.76
N THR A 103 43.57 21.11 -15.56
CA THR A 103 44.33 21.27 -14.32
C THR A 103 43.92 22.49 -13.49
N GLY A 104 43.10 23.38 -14.06
CA GLY A 104 42.61 24.56 -13.37
C GLY A 104 41.38 25.13 -14.05
N ILE A 105 40.39 25.51 -13.26
CA ILE A 105 39.21 26.26 -13.69
C ILE A 105 39.27 27.57 -12.93
N ASP A 106 39.28 28.71 -13.62
CA ASP A 106 39.31 30.01 -12.96
C ASP A 106 37.87 30.41 -12.54
N PRO A 107 37.55 30.43 -11.24
CA PRO A 107 36.20 30.75 -10.78
C PRO A 107 35.81 32.23 -11.04
N GLN A 108 36.76 33.13 -11.31
CA GLN A 108 36.46 34.55 -11.56
C GLN A 108 35.90 34.82 -12.97
N PHE A 109 36.20 33.97 -13.95
CA PHE A 109 35.73 34.12 -15.34
C PHE A 109 34.64 33.10 -15.73
N GLY A 110 34.17 32.30 -14.76
CA GLY A 110 33.21 31.21 -14.97
C GLY A 110 33.82 30.04 -15.75
N PHE A 111 32.98 29.06 -16.13
CA PHE A 111 33.37 27.89 -16.95
C PHE A 111 33.94 28.24 -18.35
N ASN A 112 34.13 29.52 -18.66
CA ASN A 112 34.61 29.99 -19.97
C ASN A 112 36.14 29.92 -20.11
N VAL A 113 36.91 29.84 -19.02
CA VAL A 113 38.37 29.74 -19.07
C VAL A 113 38.85 28.57 -18.20
N PHE A 114 39.48 27.59 -18.84
CA PHE A 114 40.08 26.43 -18.19
C PHE A 114 41.51 26.21 -18.70
N THR A 115 42.39 25.75 -17.82
CA THR A 115 43.78 25.41 -18.14
C THR A 115 43.91 23.90 -18.31
N ILE A 116 44.57 23.46 -19.38
CA ILE A 116 44.86 22.05 -19.65
C ILE A 116 46.34 21.73 -19.44
N ASN A 117 46.68 20.46 -19.19
CA ASN A 117 48.06 20.00 -18.98
C ASN A 117 48.90 19.84 -20.27
N LYS A 118 48.52 20.50 -21.37
CA LYS A 118 49.17 20.41 -22.68
C LYS A 118 49.48 21.80 -23.21
N GLY A 119 50.68 21.97 -23.76
CA GLY A 119 51.14 23.25 -24.31
C GLY A 119 51.98 23.08 -25.57
N SER A 120 52.74 24.12 -25.92
CA SER A 120 53.52 24.19 -27.17
C SER A 120 54.52 23.06 -27.37
N ASN A 121 55.02 22.48 -26.27
CA ASN A 121 55.93 21.32 -26.31
C ASN A 121 55.20 19.99 -26.58
N ASP A 122 53.88 19.96 -26.41
CA ASP A 122 53.02 18.80 -26.67
C ASP A 122 52.34 18.86 -28.05
N GLY A 123 52.57 19.93 -28.82
CA GLY A 123 52.00 20.12 -30.17
C GLY A 123 50.70 20.93 -30.22
N VAL A 124 50.35 21.67 -29.16
CA VAL A 124 49.22 22.62 -29.09
C VAL A 124 49.57 23.97 -29.72
#